data_AF-K9Z0C5-F1
#
_entry.id   AF-K9Z0C5-F1
#
_cell.length_a   1.000
_cell.length_b   1.000
_cell.length_c   1.000
_cell.angle_alpha   90.00
_cell.angle_beta   90.00
_cell.angle_gamma   90.00
#
_symmetry.space_group_name_H-M   'P 1'
#
loop_
_entity.id
_entity.type
_entity.pdbx_description
1 polymer ?
#
loop_
_entity_poly.entity_id
_entity_poly.type
_entity_poly.pdbx_seq_one_letter_code
_entity_poly.pdbx_strand_id
1 'polypeptide(L)'
;MNKTNKFLLLILLGLSLNITQFKQVKAQSNNIPSNLLEIVTKIDSAANNKDIELLAENISPEFASSDGINSESLQEYLEKMWSKYPDLKYTTSIESWEEKQGELSAVTLTKIEGSYESGGKKFVLNSEIKANQYFSNNQLIKQDIISEKTEITSGENPPQARVNLPAKVNVGQEFDFDVILEEPVGSDIVLGGVSEEKVSPSLYLEPSSIELDALTAGGIFKRVKLPVTDNQDHWYSVILIRDGGIRMITQRVKVNE
;
A
#
# COMPACT_ATOMS: atom_id res chain seq x y z
N MET A 1 -64.51 -48.11 -4.81
CA MET A 1 -64.56 -47.72 -6.23
C MET A 1 -63.19 -47.20 -6.60
N ASN A 2 -62.45 -47.98 -7.40
CA ASN A 2 -61.06 -47.74 -7.78
C ASN A 2 -60.92 -46.48 -8.62
N LYS A 3 -59.89 -45.67 -8.36
CA LYS A 3 -59.19 -44.93 -9.42
C LYS A 3 -57.69 -44.89 -9.14
N THR A 4 -57.03 -45.79 -9.83
CA THR A 4 -55.64 -45.82 -10.23
C THR A 4 -55.18 -44.45 -10.74
N ASN A 5 -54.00 -44.01 -10.33
CA ASN A 5 -53.09 -43.29 -11.23
C ASN A 5 -51.65 -43.69 -10.93
N LYS A 6 -51.07 -44.38 -11.90
CA LYS A 6 -49.65 -44.70 -11.99
C LYS A 6 -48.92 -43.43 -12.42
N PHE A 7 -47.82 -43.09 -11.75
CA PHE A 7 -46.69 -42.51 -12.45
C PHE A 7 -45.40 -43.07 -11.84
N LEU A 8 -44.79 -43.99 -12.60
CA LEU A 8 -43.39 -44.32 -12.49
C LEU A 8 -42.58 -43.08 -12.88
N LEU A 9 -41.58 -42.72 -12.08
CA LEU A 9 -40.29 -42.32 -12.64
C LEU A 9 -39.17 -42.74 -11.70
N LEU A 10 -38.55 -43.86 -12.07
CA LEU A 10 -37.20 -44.25 -11.67
C LEU A 10 -36.21 -43.33 -12.37
N ILE A 11 -35.38 -42.61 -11.62
CA ILE A 11 -34.01 -42.30 -12.04
C ILE A 11 -33.08 -42.56 -10.85
N LEU A 12 -32.41 -43.70 -10.92
CA LEU A 12 -31.11 -43.95 -10.32
C LEU A 12 -30.06 -43.19 -11.14
N LEU A 13 -29.25 -42.35 -10.50
CA LEU A 13 -27.86 -42.16 -10.92
C LEU A 13 -27.03 -41.69 -9.72
N GLY A 14 -26.11 -42.55 -9.30
CA GLY A 14 -25.10 -42.22 -8.32
C GLY A 14 -24.02 -41.33 -8.93
N LEU A 15 -23.57 -40.36 -8.15
CA LEU A 15 -22.28 -39.72 -8.30
C LEU A 15 -21.74 -39.45 -6.90
N SER A 16 -20.92 -40.39 -6.44
CA SER A 16 -20.00 -40.22 -5.33
C SER A 16 -18.96 -39.17 -5.71
N LEU A 17 -19.23 -37.91 -5.41
CA LEU A 17 -18.21 -36.87 -5.40
C LEU A 17 -17.58 -36.88 -4.01
N ASN A 18 -16.37 -37.44 -3.94
CA ASN A 18 -15.46 -37.17 -2.85
C ASN A 18 -15.15 -35.67 -2.90
N ILE A 19 -15.86 -34.89 -2.07
CA ILE A 19 -15.50 -33.51 -1.81
C ILE A 19 -14.20 -33.58 -1.01
N THR A 20 -13.08 -33.42 -1.71
CA THR A 20 -11.82 -33.01 -1.10
C THR A 20 -12.14 -31.86 -0.17
N GLN A 21 -11.83 -32.02 1.11
CA GLN A 21 -11.89 -30.96 2.10
C GLN A 21 -10.96 -29.84 1.62
N PHE A 22 -11.51 -28.88 0.88
CA PHE A 22 -10.93 -27.56 0.85
C PHE A 22 -10.94 -27.09 2.30
N LYS A 23 -9.74 -27.02 2.90
CA LYS A 23 -9.56 -26.27 4.14
C LYS A 23 -10.03 -24.86 3.84
N GLN A 24 -11.26 -24.55 4.24
CA GLN A 24 -11.69 -23.17 4.40
C GLN A 24 -10.70 -22.56 5.38
N VAL A 25 -9.79 -21.74 4.87
CA VAL A 25 -9.07 -20.78 5.70
C VAL A 25 -10.17 -19.87 6.25
N LYS A 26 -10.58 -20.13 7.49
CA LYS A 26 -11.46 -19.24 8.22
C LYS A 26 -10.68 -17.95 8.41
N ALA A 27 -11.05 -16.91 7.68
CA ALA A 27 -10.76 -15.54 8.10
C ALA A 27 -11.42 -15.37 9.48
N GLN A 28 -10.60 -15.29 10.52
CA GLN A 28 -11.03 -15.10 11.90
C GLN A 28 -11.40 -13.61 12.08
N SER A 29 -12.59 -13.23 11.63
CA SER A 29 -13.16 -11.91 11.93
C SER A 29 -13.86 -11.95 13.30
N ASN A 30 -13.56 -10.92 14.11
CA ASN A 30 -14.20 -10.43 15.36
C ASN A 30 -13.56 -10.69 16.75
N ASN A 31 -12.47 -11.44 16.90
CA ASN A 31 -11.75 -11.50 18.19
C ASN A 31 -10.29 -11.10 18.03
N ILE A 32 -10.01 -9.81 17.80
CA ILE A 32 -8.64 -9.30 17.82
C ILE A 32 -8.10 -9.46 19.25
N PRO A 33 -6.92 -10.08 19.47
CA PRO A 33 -6.32 -10.19 20.80
C PRO A 33 -6.13 -8.80 21.43
N SER A 34 -6.46 -8.67 22.71
CA SER A 34 -6.43 -7.36 23.39
C SER A 34 -5.03 -6.75 23.40
N ASN A 35 -3.99 -7.57 23.54
CA ASN A 35 -2.59 -7.14 23.45
C ASN A 35 -2.21 -6.63 22.05
N LEU A 36 -2.71 -7.26 20.98
CA LEU A 36 -2.50 -6.79 19.60
C LEU A 36 -3.15 -5.42 19.39
N LEU A 37 -4.40 -5.28 19.83
CA LEU A 37 -5.12 -4.02 19.71
C LEU A 37 -4.42 -2.92 20.52
N GLU A 38 -3.97 -3.24 21.74
CA GLU A 38 -3.27 -2.30 22.62
C GLU A 38 -1.97 -1.81 21.99
N ILE A 39 -1.10 -2.70 21.48
CA ILE A 39 0.16 -2.27 20.90
C ILE A 39 -0.03 -1.44 19.63
N VAL A 40 -0.93 -1.84 18.73
CA VAL A 40 -1.23 -1.06 17.51
C VAL A 40 -1.77 0.33 17.88
N THR A 41 -2.65 0.41 18.88
CA THR A 41 -3.17 1.68 19.38
C THR A 41 -2.09 2.56 20.00
N LYS A 42 -1.13 1.97 20.74
CA LYS A 42 0.00 2.70 21.31
C LYS A 42 0.93 3.25 20.23
N ILE A 43 1.26 2.45 19.21
CA ILE A 43 2.09 2.89 18.08
C ILE A 43 1.40 4.04 17.33
N ASP A 44 0.11 3.90 17.00
CA ASP A 44 -0.66 4.97 16.37
C ASP A 44 -0.71 6.23 17.26
N SER A 45 -0.93 6.07 18.56
CA SER A 45 -0.97 7.21 19.50
C SER A 45 0.37 7.92 19.60
N ALA A 46 1.47 7.17 19.70
CA ALA A 46 2.82 7.71 19.71
C ALA A 46 3.11 8.49 18.41
N ALA A 47 2.78 7.90 17.26
CA ALA A 47 3.01 8.53 15.97
C ALA A 47 2.17 9.81 15.77
N ASN A 48 0.89 9.79 16.16
CA ASN A 48 0.00 10.96 16.08
C ASN A 48 0.41 12.07 17.07
N ASN A 49 0.95 11.71 18.23
CA ASN A 49 1.43 12.68 19.24
C ASN A 49 2.88 13.12 18.99
N LYS A 50 3.56 12.56 17.98
CA LYS A 50 4.99 12.80 17.69
C LYS A 50 5.88 12.46 18.90
N ASP A 51 5.47 11.43 19.64
CA ASP A 51 6.13 10.97 20.85
C ASP A 51 7.13 9.85 20.50
N ILE A 52 8.37 10.26 20.23
CA ILE A 52 9.43 9.33 19.80
C ILE A 52 9.82 8.35 20.91
N GLU A 53 9.72 8.76 22.18
CA GLU A 53 10.04 7.92 23.34
C GLU A 53 9.02 6.79 23.46
N LEU A 54 7.73 7.13 23.44
CA LEU A 54 6.67 6.11 23.45
C LEU A 54 6.73 5.20 22.22
N LEU A 55 7.11 5.74 21.06
CA LEU A 55 7.31 4.90 19.87
C LEU A 55 8.44 3.90 20.09
N ALA A 56 9.60 4.35 20.57
CA ALA A 56 10.75 3.51 20.84
C ALA A 56 10.47 2.41 21.88
N GLU A 57 9.56 2.63 22.83
CA GLU A 57 9.11 1.59 23.77
C GLU A 57 8.31 0.46 23.10
N ASN A 58 7.56 0.78 22.03
CA ASN A 58 6.65 -0.15 21.34
C ASN A 58 7.26 -0.75 20.06
N ILE A 59 8.40 -0.26 19.60
CA ILE A 59 9.19 -0.83 18.50
C ILE A 59 10.41 -1.56 19.09
N SER A 60 10.64 -2.79 18.68
CA SER A 60 11.80 -3.55 19.15
C SER A 60 13.11 -2.89 18.69
N PRO A 61 14.18 -2.89 19.51
CA PRO A 61 15.52 -2.51 19.05
C PRO A 61 16.00 -3.37 17.87
N GLU A 62 15.55 -4.62 17.79
CA GLU A 62 15.86 -5.57 16.71
C GLU A 62 14.85 -5.48 15.54
N PHE A 63 14.04 -4.42 15.49
CA PHE A 63 13.07 -4.23 14.42
C PHE A 63 13.74 -4.20 13.05
N ALA A 64 13.14 -4.93 12.10
CA ALA A 64 13.53 -4.90 10.70
C ALA A 64 12.31 -4.86 9.78
N SER A 65 12.42 -4.13 8.67
CA SER A 65 11.44 -4.17 7.60
C SER A 65 11.95 -4.93 6.38
N SER A 66 11.02 -5.36 5.51
CA SER A 66 11.35 -5.92 4.19
C SER A 66 12.19 -4.99 3.31
N ASP A 67 12.19 -3.70 3.61
CA ASP A 67 12.84 -2.67 2.80
C ASP A 67 14.21 -2.26 3.34
N GLY A 68 14.67 -2.89 4.44
CA GLY A 68 15.96 -2.56 5.06
C GLY A 68 15.92 -1.42 6.09
N ILE A 69 14.72 -0.93 6.46
CA ILE A 69 14.54 -0.01 7.60
C ILE A 69 14.71 -0.80 8.91
N ASN A 70 15.45 -0.23 9.86
CA ASN A 70 15.64 -0.75 11.21
C ASN A 70 15.02 0.21 12.24
N SER A 71 15.12 -0.11 13.54
CA SER A 71 14.48 0.70 14.59
C SER A 71 14.96 2.17 14.61
N GLU A 72 16.26 2.40 14.42
CA GLU A 72 16.87 3.73 14.43
C GLU A 72 16.45 4.54 13.18
N SER A 73 16.57 3.96 12.00
CA SER A 73 16.19 4.66 10.77
C SER A 73 14.68 4.89 10.68
N LEU A 74 13.85 4.00 11.23
CA LEU A 74 12.41 4.26 11.34
C LEU A 74 12.11 5.52 12.16
N GLN A 75 12.76 5.67 13.32
CA GLN A 75 12.61 6.82 14.19
C GLN A 75 13.05 8.11 13.48
N GLU A 76 14.24 8.11 12.88
CA GLU A 76 14.75 9.24 12.10
C GLU A 76 13.79 9.65 10.98
N TYR A 77 13.21 8.66 10.28
CA TYR A 77 12.31 8.92 9.16
C TYR A 77 10.99 9.53 9.63
N LEU A 78 10.46 9.05 10.75
CA LEU A 78 9.25 9.60 11.34
C LEU A 78 9.45 11.02 11.84
N GLU A 79 10.57 11.33 12.51
CA GLU A 79 10.88 12.70 12.94
C GLU A 79 10.96 13.66 11.75
N LYS A 80 11.64 13.26 10.67
CA LYS A 80 11.70 14.04 9.42
C LYS A 80 10.32 14.24 8.81
N MET A 81 9.49 13.19 8.79
CA MET A 81 8.10 13.27 8.33
C MET A 81 7.27 14.23 9.18
N TRP A 82 7.37 14.18 10.50
CA TRP A 82 6.65 15.07 11.42
C TRP A 82 7.09 16.52 11.33
N SER A 83 8.37 16.76 11.01
CA SER A 83 8.89 18.10 10.73
C SER A 83 8.38 18.66 9.42
N LYS A 84 8.22 17.81 8.39
CA LYS A 84 7.72 18.23 7.08
C LYS A 84 6.20 18.43 7.08
N TYR A 85 5.46 17.55 7.74
CA TYR A 85 4.00 17.54 7.79
C TYR A 85 3.52 17.79 9.23
N PRO A 86 3.24 19.05 9.61
CA PRO A 86 2.91 19.38 10.99
C PRO A 86 1.58 18.79 11.48
N ASP A 87 0.63 18.53 10.59
CA ASP A 87 -0.73 18.04 10.88
C ASP A 87 -0.93 16.56 10.50
N LEU A 88 0.16 15.80 10.42
CA LEU A 88 0.13 14.40 10.00
C LEU A 88 -0.69 13.53 10.98
N LYS A 89 -1.55 12.69 10.42
CA LYS A 89 -2.42 11.75 11.13
C LYS A 89 -2.21 10.32 10.61
N TYR A 90 -2.08 9.39 11.55
CA TYR A 90 -1.98 7.96 11.31
C TYR A 90 -3.25 7.26 11.78
N THR A 91 -3.74 6.30 11.01
CA THR A 91 -4.85 5.44 11.44
C THR A 91 -4.64 4.03 10.92
N THR A 92 -4.44 3.09 11.83
CA THR A 92 -4.18 1.69 11.53
C THR A 92 -5.39 0.82 11.82
N SER A 93 -5.72 -0.05 10.87
CA SER A 93 -6.73 -1.09 11.02
C SER A 93 -6.09 -2.46 10.91
N ILE A 94 -6.52 -3.41 11.74
CA ILE A 94 -6.10 -4.81 11.68
C ILE A 94 -7.11 -5.54 10.80
N GLU A 95 -6.67 -5.98 9.62
CA GLU A 95 -7.53 -6.72 8.69
C GLU A 95 -7.63 -8.21 9.04
N SER A 96 -6.51 -8.80 9.48
CA SER A 96 -6.44 -10.19 9.92
C SER A 96 -5.26 -10.38 10.86
N TRP A 97 -5.31 -11.43 11.68
CA TRP A 97 -4.22 -11.78 12.58
C TRP A 97 -4.09 -13.30 12.70
N GLU A 98 -2.92 -13.76 13.10
CA GLU A 98 -2.67 -15.15 13.46
C GLU A 98 -1.67 -15.22 14.62
N GLU A 99 -1.77 -16.28 15.41
CA GLU A 99 -0.80 -16.60 16.46
C GLU A 99 -0.31 -18.03 16.26
N LYS A 100 0.99 -18.21 16.06
CA LYS A 100 1.63 -19.52 15.85
C LYS A 100 2.83 -19.65 16.77
N GLN A 101 2.83 -20.69 17.59
CA GLN A 101 3.97 -20.99 18.49
C GLN A 101 4.36 -19.82 19.42
N GLY A 102 3.40 -18.95 19.77
CA GLY A 102 3.63 -17.76 20.60
C GLY A 102 4.09 -16.52 19.82
N GLU A 103 4.26 -16.61 18.50
CA GLU A 103 4.49 -15.46 17.63
C GLU A 103 3.16 -14.94 17.09
N LEU A 104 2.88 -13.66 17.34
CA LEU A 104 1.68 -12.97 16.89
C LEU A 104 2.00 -12.19 15.63
N SER A 105 1.21 -12.38 14.57
CA SER A 105 1.32 -11.58 13.35
C SER A 105 -0.03 -11.04 12.91
N ALA A 106 -0.01 -9.92 12.19
CA ALA A 106 -1.21 -9.26 11.72
C ALA A 106 -0.98 -8.60 10.36
N VAL A 107 -2.00 -8.71 9.50
CA VAL A 107 -2.10 -7.85 8.32
C VAL A 107 -2.79 -6.58 8.74
N THR A 108 -2.10 -5.46 8.57
CA THR A 108 -2.60 -4.12 8.89
C THR A 108 -2.72 -3.26 7.64
N LEU A 109 -3.66 -2.33 7.67
CA LEU A 109 -3.79 -1.23 6.73
C LEU A 109 -3.68 0.07 7.51
N THR A 110 -2.58 0.79 7.30
CA THR A 110 -2.30 2.10 7.88
C THR A 110 -2.57 3.18 6.84
N LYS A 111 -3.44 4.13 7.21
CA LYS A 111 -3.69 5.35 6.45
C LYS A 111 -2.91 6.50 7.06
N ILE A 112 -2.29 7.29 6.19
CA ILE A 112 -1.45 8.43 6.57
C ILE A 112 -1.98 9.64 5.80
N GLU A 113 -2.47 10.62 6.54
CA GLU A 113 -3.03 11.85 5.98
C GLU A 113 -2.25 13.03 6.55
N GLY A 114 -2.05 14.09 5.78
CA GLY A 114 -1.39 15.29 6.28
C GLY A 114 -1.25 16.35 5.23
N SER A 115 -0.64 17.47 5.59
CA SER A 115 -0.37 18.55 4.68
C SER A 115 0.89 19.32 5.06
N TYR A 116 1.44 20.03 4.08
CA TYR A 116 2.55 20.95 4.29
C TYR A 116 2.41 22.15 3.37
N GLU A 117 3.09 23.24 3.71
CA GLU A 117 3.15 24.42 2.87
C GLU A 117 4.55 24.56 2.26
N SER A 118 4.60 24.88 0.97
CA SER A 118 5.85 25.18 0.27
C SER A 118 5.58 26.18 -0.85
N GLY A 119 6.39 27.24 -0.92
CA GLY A 119 6.24 28.28 -1.95
C GLY A 119 4.85 28.96 -1.97
N GLY A 120 4.22 29.10 -0.80
CA GLY A 120 2.86 29.67 -0.69
C GLY A 120 1.73 28.76 -1.16
N LYS A 121 2.02 27.49 -1.47
CA LYS A 121 1.03 26.48 -1.85
C LYS A 121 0.91 25.42 -0.77
N LYS A 122 -0.33 24.98 -0.51
CA LYS A 122 -0.63 23.86 0.36
C LYS A 122 -0.57 22.55 -0.44
N PHE A 123 0.18 21.58 0.07
CA PHE A 123 0.26 20.23 -0.44
C PHE A 123 -0.43 19.29 0.53
N VAL A 124 -1.28 18.40 0.03
CA VAL A 124 -2.04 17.41 0.81
C VAL A 124 -1.52 16.02 0.48
N LEU A 125 -1.12 15.29 1.51
CA LEU A 125 -0.66 13.92 1.48
C LEU A 125 -1.79 12.96 1.86
N ASN A 126 -1.98 11.92 1.07
CA ASN A 126 -2.77 10.74 1.42
C ASN A 126 -1.96 9.49 1.07
N SER A 127 -1.73 8.60 2.02
CA SER A 127 -1.00 7.36 1.78
C SER A 127 -1.67 6.19 2.47
N GLU A 128 -1.59 5.04 1.83
CA GLU A 128 -2.08 3.77 2.34
C GLU A 128 -0.94 2.74 2.28
N ILE A 129 -0.61 2.18 3.43
CA ILE A 129 0.39 1.13 3.58
C ILE A 129 -0.31 -0.10 4.12
N LYS A 130 -0.24 -1.20 3.37
CA LYS A 130 -0.67 -2.51 3.82
C LYS A 130 0.56 -3.34 4.13
N ALA A 131 0.64 -3.90 5.32
CA ALA A 131 1.81 -4.65 5.75
C ALA A 131 1.43 -5.91 6.53
N ASN A 132 2.31 -6.90 6.50
CA ASN A 132 2.32 -7.97 7.47
C ASN A 132 3.28 -7.59 8.60
N GLN A 133 2.77 -7.53 9.83
CA GLN A 133 3.51 -7.10 11.00
C GLN A 133 3.62 -8.26 11.98
N TYR A 134 4.77 -8.36 12.64
CA TYR A 134 5.07 -9.40 13.62
C TYR A 134 5.37 -8.77 14.96
N PHE A 135 4.81 -9.37 16.00
CA PHE A 135 4.84 -8.84 17.35
C PHE A 135 5.38 -9.89 18.33
N SER A 136 6.26 -9.45 19.22
CA SER A 136 6.78 -10.27 20.30
C SER A 136 7.07 -9.38 21.51
N ASN A 137 6.86 -9.90 22.72
CA ASN A 137 7.02 -9.14 23.97
C ASN A 137 6.32 -7.76 23.96
N ASN A 138 5.16 -7.69 23.32
CA ASN A 138 4.38 -6.45 23.15
C ASN A 138 5.13 -5.32 22.41
N GLN A 139 6.04 -5.70 21.50
CA GLN A 139 6.76 -4.80 20.61
C GLN A 139 6.61 -5.25 19.14
N LEU A 140 6.63 -4.30 18.21
CA LEU A 140 6.74 -4.58 16.78
C LEU A 140 8.18 -5.00 16.46
N ILE A 141 8.37 -6.23 15.99
CA ILE A 141 9.69 -6.79 15.68
C ILE A 141 9.98 -6.86 14.19
N LYS A 142 8.95 -6.91 13.34
CA LYS A 142 9.14 -6.99 11.89
C LYS A 142 7.96 -6.43 11.13
N GLN A 143 8.24 -5.79 9.99
CA GLN A 143 7.22 -5.33 9.05
C GLN A 143 7.57 -5.67 7.61
N ASP A 144 6.75 -6.49 6.97
CA ASP A 144 6.86 -6.77 5.54
C ASP A 144 5.76 -6.00 4.79
N ILE A 145 6.13 -5.02 3.97
CA ILE A 145 5.15 -4.25 3.20
C ILE A 145 4.52 -5.17 2.15
N ILE A 146 3.20 -5.19 2.06
CA ILE A 146 2.42 -5.94 1.06
C ILE A 146 2.10 -5.05 -0.13
N SER A 147 1.64 -3.83 0.14
CA SER A 147 1.36 -2.80 -0.86
C SER A 147 1.48 -1.41 -0.24
N GLU A 148 1.82 -0.44 -1.07
CA GLU A 148 1.99 0.95 -0.66
C GLU A 148 1.57 1.85 -1.81
N LYS A 149 0.79 2.87 -1.50
CA LYS A 149 0.40 3.92 -2.44
C LYS A 149 0.35 5.26 -1.72
N THR A 150 0.99 6.25 -2.31
CA THR A 150 1.04 7.62 -1.80
C THR A 150 0.58 8.58 -2.88
N GLU A 151 -0.26 9.53 -2.50
CA GLU A 151 -0.71 10.63 -3.34
C GLU A 151 -0.40 11.96 -2.66
N ILE A 152 0.17 12.88 -3.41
CA ILE A 152 0.35 14.28 -3.00
C ILE A 152 -0.35 15.17 -4.00
N THR A 153 -1.20 16.07 -3.52
CA THR A 153 -1.92 17.04 -4.37
C THR A 153 -1.69 18.46 -3.91
N SER A 154 -1.80 19.43 -4.81
CA SER A 154 -1.78 20.86 -4.52
C SER A 154 -2.66 21.60 -5.53
N GLY A 155 -3.22 22.74 -5.12
CA GLY A 155 -4.09 23.57 -5.96
C GLY A 155 -5.57 23.23 -5.82
N GLU A 156 -6.43 24.03 -6.45
CA GLU A 156 -7.89 23.90 -6.35
C GLU A 156 -8.47 22.79 -7.23
N ASN A 157 -7.79 22.48 -8.33
CA ASN A 157 -8.22 21.48 -9.29
C ASN A 157 -7.03 20.69 -9.87
N PRO A 158 -6.34 19.86 -9.07
CA PRO A 158 -5.23 19.06 -9.55
C PRO A 158 -5.68 18.07 -10.65
N PRO A 159 -4.80 17.67 -11.58
CA PRO A 159 -5.14 16.76 -12.68
C PRO A 159 -5.73 15.44 -12.18
N GLN A 160 -6.89 15.04 -12.72
CA GLN A 160 -7.47 13.71 -12.48
C GLN A 160 -6.83 12.66 -13.39
N ALA A 161 -6.34 11.57 -12.79
CA ALA A 161 -5.64 10.52 -13.54
C ALA A 161 -5.89 9.13 -12.94
N ARG A 162 -6.11 8.17 -13.83
CA ARG A 162 -6.16 6.76 -13.52
C ARG A 162 -4.80 6.13 -13.80
N VAL A 163 -4.22 5.49 -12.78
CA VAL A 163 -2.98 4.72 -12.91
C VAL A 163 -3.33 3.24 -13.10
N ASN A 164 -2.96 2.68 -14.24
CA ASN A 164 -2.98 1.24 -14.47
C ASN A 164 -1.57 0.72 -14.22
N LEU A 165 -1.38 0.10 -13.07
CA LEU A 165 -0.12 -0.51 -12.68
C LEU A 165 -0.43 -1.78 -11.86
N PRO A 166 0.14 -2.94 -12.21
CA PRO A 166 -0.08 -4.16 -11.45
C PRO A 166 0.50 -4.04 -10.04
N ALA A 167 -0.16 -4.63 -9.05
CA ALA A 167 0.38 -4.65 -7.68
C ALA A 167 1.58 -5.59 -7.52
N LYS A 168 1.66 -6.65 -8.35
CA LYS A 168 2.72 -7.66 -8.34
C LYS A 168 3.09 -8.09 -9.75
N VAL A 169 4.35 -8.41 -9.96
CA VAL A 169 4.90 -8.92 -11.22
C VAL A 169 5.97 -9.96 -10.93
N ASN A 170 6.30 -10.81 -11.91
CA ASN A 170 7.40 -11.76 -11.80
C ASN A 170 8.67 -11.20 -12.46
N VAL A 171 9.84 -11.70 -12.07
CA VAL A 171 11.11 -11.35 -12.73
C VAL A 171 11.03 -11.59 -14.24
N GLY A 172 11.57 -10.65 -15.04
CA GLY A 172 11.54 -10.72 -16.50
C GLY A 172 10.17 -10.47 -17.15
N GLN A 173 9.09 -10.31 -16.37
CA GLN A 173 7.76 -10.02 -16.90
C GLN A 173 7.70 -8.61 -17.47
N GLU A 174 7.02 -8.50 -18.61
CA GLU A 174 6.63 -7.20 -19.19
C GLU A 174 5.24 -6.81 -18.69
N PHE A 175 5.06 -5.53 -18.40
CA PHE A 175 3.78 -4.95 -18.02
C PHE A 175 3.70 -3.48 -18.44
N ASP A 176 2.50 -2.93 -18.40
CA ASP A 176 2.25 -1.54 -18.74
C ASP A 176 2.14 -0.70 -17.46
N PHE A 177 2.81 0.45 -17.46
CA PHE A 177 2.61 1.54 -16.52
C PHE A 177 1.96 2.69 -17.29
N ASP A 178 0.63 2.73 -17.20
CA ASP A 178 -0.16 3.74 -17.87
C ASP A 178 -0.76 4.71 -16.85
N VAL A 179 -0.64 6.00 -17.16
CA VAL A 179 -1.27 7.09 -16.43
C VAL A 179 -2.17 7.82 -17.40
N ILE A 180 -3.47 7.64 -17.24
CA ILE A 180 -4.48 8.16 -18.17
C ILE A 180 -5.17 9.34 -17.51
N LEU A 181 -5.09 10.52 -18.13
CA LEU A 181 -5.86 11.68 -17.69
C LEU A 181 -7.34 11.39 -17.89
N GLU A 182 -8.13 11.62 -16.84
CA GLU A 182 -9.57 11.41 -16.90
C GLU A 182 -10.27 12.57 -17.62
N GLU A 183 -9.69 13.75 -17.53
CA GLU A 183 -10.17 14.95 -18.21
C GLU A 183 -9.41 15.16 -19.53
N PRO A 184 -10.12 15.53 -20.62
CA PRO A 184 -9.46 15.82 -21.88
C PRO A 184 -8.54 17.03 -21.73
N VAL A 185 -7.34 16.93 -22.32
CA VAL A 185 -6.32 17.99 -22.29
C VAL A 185 -6.79 19.26 -22.99
N GLY A 186 -7.63 19.13 -24.03
CA GLY A 186 -8.18 20.29 -24.75
C GLY A 186 -7.08 21.16 -25.35
N SER A 187 -7.09 22.45 -25.03
CA SER A 187 -6.03 23.41 -25.36
C SER A 187 -5.03 23.63 -24.22
N ASP A 188 -5.23 22.98 -23.07
CA ASP A 188 -4.41 23.20 -21.89
C ASP A 188 -3.10 22.42 -22.01
N ILE A 189 -2.02 22.99 -21.49
CA ILE A 189 -0.74 22.27 -21.41
C ILE A 189 -0.73 21.51 -20.08
N VAL A 190 -0.61 20.19 -20.17
CA VAL A 190 -0.32 19.34 -19.01
C VAL A 190 1.14 18.95 -19.09
N LEU A 191 1.90 19.23 -18.03
CA LEU A 191 3.24 18.69 -17.87
C LEU A 191 3.16 17.38 -17.09
N GLY A 192 3.96 16.41 -17.47
CA GLY A 192 4.03 15.15 -16.76
C GLY A 192 5.41 14.52 -16.83
N GLY A 193 5.69 13.69 -15.84
CA GLY A 193 6.93 12.94 -15.74
C GLY A 193 6.74 11.69 -14.90
N VAL A 194 7.57 10.68 -15.14
CA VAL A 194 7.54 9.42 -14.40
C VAL A 194 8.93 9.01 -13.92
N SER A 195 9.00 8.35 -12.77
CA SER A 195 10.18 7.64 -12.31
C SER A 195 9.87 6.18 -11.99
N GLU A 196 10.89 5.34 -12.10
CA GLU A 196 10.90 3.93 -11.75
C GLU A 196 12.16 3.72 -10.89
N GLU A 197 11.96 3.37 -9.63
CA GLU A 197 13.02 3.33 -8.63
C GLU A 197 12.93 2.05 -7.81
N LYS A 198 14.06 1.39 -7.59
CA LYS A 198 14.12 0.28 -6.64
C LYS A 198 13.81 0.79 -5.24
N VAL A 199 12.98 0.05 -4.50
CA VAL A 199 12.69 0.38 -3.10
C VAL A 199 14.00 0.36 -2.31
N SER A 200 14.29 1.47 -1.62
CA SER A 200 15.49 1.65 -0.82
C SER A 200 15.19 2.53 0.39
N PRO A 201 15.79 2.27 1.57
CA PRO A 201 15.65 3.12 2.75
C PRO A 201 15.98 4.60 2.47
N SER A 202 17.01 4.87 1.66
CA SER A 202 17.47 6.25 1.40
C SER A 202 16.42 7.11 0.70
N LEU A 203 15.63 6.49 -0.18
CA LEU A 203 14.65 7.17 -1.02
C LEU A 203 13.38 7.58 -0.24
N TYR A 204 13.17 7.05 0.98
CA TYR A 204 12.10 7.54 1.86
C TYR A 204 12.34 8.99 2.33
N LEU A 205 13.62 9.40 2.41
CA LEU A 205 14.00 10.75 2.83
C LEU A 205 14.38 11.64 1.66
N GLU A 206 15.06 11.07 0.67
CA GLU A 206 15.65 11.78 -0.45
C GLU A 206 15.09 11.21 -1.76
N PRO A 207 13.84 11.57 -2.13
CA PRO A 207 13.26 11.11 -3.38
C PRO A 207 14.03 11.70 -4.58
N SER A 208 14.14 10.92 -5.65
CA SER A 208 14.77 11.39 -6.89
C SER A 208 13.98 12.52 -7.55
N SER A 209 14.68 13.35 -8.33
CA SER A 209 14.05 14.33 -9.21
C SER A 209 13.37 13.64 -10.39
N ILE A 210 12.17 14.11 -10.76
CA ILE A 210 11.46 13.65 -11.96
C ILE A 210 11.59 14.72 -13.05
N GLU A 211 12.04 14.32 -14.23
CA GLU A 211 12.05 15.18 -15.41
C GLU A 211 10.63 15.36 -15.95
N LEU A 212 10.27 16.61 -16.26
CA LEU A 212 8.93 16.99 -16.70
C LEU A 212 8.96 17.37 -18.17
N ASP A 213 8.03 16.79 -18.93
CA ASP A 213 7.79 17.13 -20.33
C ASP A 213 6.33 17.51 -20.55
N ALA A 214 6.08 18.24 -21.64
CA ALA A 214 4.72 18.50 -22.10
C ALA A 214 4.07 17.20 -22.60
N LEU A 215 2.93 16.84 -22.04
CA LEU A 215 2.17 15.68 -22.48
C LEU A 215 1.50 15.98 -23.82
N THR A 216 1.86 15.20 -24.85
CA THR A 216 1.32 15.32 -26.21
C THR A 216 0.08 14.45 -26.43
N ALA A 217 -0.27 13.62 -25.45
CA ALA A 217 -1.41 12.71 -25.44
C ALA A 217 -2.20 12.86 -24.14
N GLY A 218 -3.36 12.20 -24.05
CA GLY A 218 -4.19 12.17 -22.84
C GLY A 218 -3.60 11.38 -21.66
N GLY A 219 -2.28 11.26 -21.57
CA GLY A 219 -1.62 10.46 -20.54
C GLY A 219 -0.16 10.11 -20.85
N ILE A 220 0.42 9.29 -19.98
CA ILE A 220 1.74 8.69 -20.11
C ILE A 220 1.55 7.18 -20.25
N PHE A 221 2.18 6.57 -21.25
CA PHE A 221 2.04 5.14 -21.53
C PHE A 221 3.44 4.55 -21.69
N LYS A 222 3.85 3.70 -20.74
CA LYS A 222 5.18 3.10 -20.73
C LYS A 222 5.07 1.59 -20.59
N ARG A 223 5.72 0.86 -21.50
CA ARG A 223 5.98 -0.56 -21.31
C ARG A 223 7.23 -0.74 -20.47
N VAL A 224 7.10 -1.47 -19.37
CA VAL A 224 8.17 -1.77 -18.43
C VAL A 224 8.57 -3.22 -18.57
N LYS A 225 9.88 -3.48 -18.47
CA LYS A 225 10.45 -4.83 -18.43
C LYS A 225 11.49 -4.89 -17.34
N LEU A 226 11.17 -5.61 -16.27
CA LEU A 226 12.14 -5.81 -15.20
C LEU A 226 13.25 -6.76 -15.67
N PRO A 227 14.53 -6.49 -15.38
CA PRO A 227 15.60 -7.43 -15.61
C PRO A 227 15.31 -8.76 -14.90
N VAL A 228 15.70 -9.89 -15.50
CA VAL A 228 15.54 -11.22 -14.88
C VAL A 228 16.35 -11.39 -13.59
N THR A 229 17.33 -10.51 -13.36
CA THR A 229 18.16 -10.46 -12.15
C THR A 229 17.60 -9.55 -11.07
N ASP A 230 16.50 -8.85 -11.34
CA ASP A 230 15.95 -7.85 -10.44
C ASP A 230 14.82 -8.43 -9.59
N ASN A 231 15.14 -8.88 -8.39
CA ASN A 231 14.20 -9.48 -7.44
C ASN A 231 13.74 -8.50 -6.35
N GLN A 232 13.98 -7.20 -6.53
CA GLN A 232 13.59 -6.17 -5.57
C GLN A 232 12.29 -5.50 -5.99
N ASP A 233 11.53 -5.02 -5.02
CA ASP A 233 10.35 -4.20 -5.27
C ASP A 233 10.74 -2.86 -5.91
N HIS A 234 9.80 -2.28 -6.66
CA HIS A 234 9.98 -0.97 -7.29
C HIS A 234 8.85 -0.02 -6.91
N TRP A 235 9.19 1.25 -6.78
CA TRP A 235 8.24 2.35 -6.80
C TRP A 235 8.13 2.91 -8.21
N TYR A 236 6.89 3.15 -8.61
CA TYR A 236 6.56 3.86 -9.84
C TYR A 236 5.88 5.15 -9.44
N SER A 237 6.53 6.25 -9.76
CA SER A 237 6.03 7.59 -9.45
C SER A 237 5.61 8.29 -10.73
N VAL A 238 4.56 9.08 -10.63
CA VAL A 238 4.15 10.03 -11.66
C VAL A 238 3.88 11.38 -11.01
N ILE A 239 4.26 12.44 -11.71
CA ILE A 239 3.86 13.82 -11.40
C ILE A 239 3.13 14.38 -12.61
N LEU A 240 2.02 15.07 -12.35
CA LEU A 240 1.19 15.75 -13.33
C LEU A 240 0.95 17.18 -12.85
N ILE A 241 1.14 18.13 -13.75
CA ILE A 241 1.00 19.55 -13.47
C ILE A 241 0.12 20.19 -14.53
N ARG A 242 -0.88 20.94 -14.09
CA ARG A 242 -1.70 21.84 -14.91
C ARG A 242 -1.96 23.13 -14.15
N ASP A 243 -2.60 24.11 -14.78
CA ASP A 243 -2.92 25.40 -14.15
C ASP A 243 -3.68 25.24 -12.82
N GLY A 244 -4.67 24.33 -12.79
CA GLY A 244 -5.46 24.03 -11.60
C GLY A 244 -4.71 23.34 -10.45
N GLY A 245 -3.50 22.79 -10.67
CA GLY A 245 -2.76 22.16 -9.59
C GLY A 245 -1.74 21.10 -10.00
N ILE A 246 -1.23 20.42 -8.97
CA ILE A 246 -0.24 19.35 -9.07
C ILE A 246 -0.84 18.09 -8.46
N ARG A 247 -0.59 16.94 -9.11
CA ARG A 247 -0.81 15.62 -8.53
C ARG A 247 0.43 14.78 -8.69
N MET A 248 0.85 14.15 -7.61
CA MET A 248 1.90 13.13 -7.60
C MET A 248 1.29 11.84 -7.07
N ILE A 249 1.61 10.71 -7.72
CA ILE A 249 1.21 9.38 -7.26
C ILE A 249 2.46 8.52 -7.28
N THR A 250 2.74 7.84 -6.17
CA THR A 250 3.77 6.81 -6.07
C THR A 250 3.09 5.51 -5.66
N GLN A 251 3.36 4.43 -6.37
CA GLN A 251 2.83 3.11 -6.07
C GLN A 251 3.93 2.05 -6.09
N ARG A 252 3.93 1.17 -5.09
CA ARG A 252 4.81 0.00 -5.07
C ARG A 252 4.29 -1.11 -5.99
N VAL A 253 5.21 -1.72 -6.73
CA VAL A 253 5.04 -2.99 -7.42
C VAL A 253 5.93 -4.02 -6.76
N LYS A 254 5.31 -5.09 -6.25
CA LYS A 254 6.02 -6.24 -5.70
C LYS A 254 6.63 -7.09 -6.80
N VAL A 255 7.87 -7.53 -6.61
CA VAL A 255 8.49 -8.49 -7.52
C VAL A 255 8.55 -9.86 -6.86
N ASN A 256 7.99 -10.86 -7.53
CA ASN A 256 8.09 -12.26 -7.13
C ASN A 256 9.23 -12.94 -7.90
N GLU A 257 9.87 -13.87 -7.21
CA GLU A 257 10.76 -14.87 -7.82
C GLU A 257 9.97 -15.95 -8.59
#